data_AF-A0A383D500-F1
#
_entry.id   AF-A0A383D500-F1
#
_cell.length_a   1.000
_cell.length_b   1.000
_cell.length_c   1.000
_cell.angle_alpha   90.00
_cell.angle_beta   90.00
_cell.angle_gamma   90.00
#
_symmetry.space_group_name_H-M   'P 1'
#
loop_
_entity.id
_entity.type
_entity.pdbx_description
1 polymer ?
#
loop_
_entity_poly.entity_id
_entity_poly.type
_entity_poly.pdbx_seq_one_letter_code
_entity_poly.pdbx_strand_id
1 'polypeptide(L)'
;MGGLAVCAKAAGHQVTGADQAAYPPMSDQLAAQGITVTEGFDPQQLDTGPDLVVVGNVMSRGMPIVEELLTRDIRYCSGPQWLAEEVLR
;
A
#
# COMPACT_ATOMS: atom_id res chain seq x y z
N MET A 1 2.74 8.01 2.09
CA MET A 1 2.44 6.58 2.37
C MET A 1 3.64 5.80 2.91
N GLY A 2 4.88 6.05 2.46
CA GLY A 2 6.05 5.26 2.89
C GLY A 2 6.26 5.10 4.41
N GLY A 3 6.05 6.15 5.22
CA GLY A 3 6.14 6.04 6.68
C GLY A 3 5.17 5.01 7.29
N LEU A 4 3.93 4.95 6.80
CA LEU A 4 2.96 3.93 7.23
C LEU A 4 3.42 2.53 6.86
N ALA A 5 3.99 2.36 5.66
CA ALA A 5 4.50 1.06 5.22
C ALA A 5 5.62 0.55 6.15
N VAL A 6 6.49 1.44 6.65
CA VAL A 6 7.51 1.11 7.65
C VAL A 6 6.87 0.75 8.99
N CYS A 7 5.85 1.49 9.45
CA CYS A 7 5.12 1.13 10.67
C CYS A 7 4.47 -0.25 10.56
N ALA A 8 3.81 -0.55 9.44
CA ALA A 8 3.19 -1.86 9.19
C ALA A 8 4.22 -2.99 9.18
N LYS A 9 5.39 -2.76 8.56
CA LYS A 9 6.50 -3.72 8.56
C LYS A 9 7.02 -3.96 9.98
N ALA A 10 7.20 -2.91 10.77
CA ALA A 10 7.65 -2.99 12.15
C ALA A 10 6.63 -3.71 13.06
N ALA A 11 5.33 -3.60 12.76
CA ALA A 11 4.27 -4.35 13.43
C ALA A 11 4.21 -5.84 13.02
N GLY A 12 5.07 -6.30 12.10
CA GLY A 12 5.19 -7.70 11.70
C GLY A 12 4.37 -8.08 10.45
N HIS A 13 3.75 -7.12 9.76
CA HIS A 13 3.02 -7.40 8.53
C HIS A 13 3.97 -7.62 7.34
N GLN A 14 3.54 -8.46 6.39
CA GLN A 14 4.14 -8.46 5.06
C GLN A 14 3.62 -7.24 4.30
N VAL A 15 4.53 -6.40 3.82
CA VAL A 15 4.18 -5.13 3.17
C VAL A 15 4.76 -5.08 1.76
N THR A 16 3.88 -4.83 0.80
CA THR A 16 4.18 -4.48 -0.59
C THR A 16 3.50 -3.14 -0.90
N GLY A 17 3.94 -2.45 -1.95
CA GLY A 17 3.37 -1.16 -2.33
C GLY A 17 3.38 -0.92 -3.83
N ALA A 18 2.60 0.07 -4.25
CA ALA A 18 2.54 0.57 -5.61
C ALA A 18 2.56 2.10 -5.58
N ASP A 19 3.38 2.73 -6.40
CA ASP A 19 3.46 4.20 -6.53
C ASP A 19 3.83 4.59 -7.96
N GLN A 20 3.41 5.78 -8.41
CA GLN A 20 3.76 6.31 -9.73
C GLN A 20 5.27 6.53 -9.88
N ALA A 21 5.94 6.96 -8.80
CA ALA A 21 7.38 7.11 -8.79
C ALA A 21 7.89 7.02 -7.34
N ALA A 22 8.57 5.92 -7.01
CA ALA A 22 9.36 5.84 -5.79
C ALA A 22 10.79 6.29 -6.11
N TYR A 23 11.22 7.41 -5.56
CA TYR A 23 12.57 7.94 -5.77
C TYR A 23 13.33 8.14 -4.45
N PRO A 24 14.67 8.19 -4.48
CA PRO A 24 15.48 8.46 -3.30
C PRO A 24 15.13 9.81 -2.64
N PRO A 25 15.11 9.91 -1.30
CA PRO A 25 15.57 8.89 -0.35
C PRO A 25 14.50 7.87 0.06
N MET A 26 13.23 8.03 -0.36
CA MET A 26 12.13 7.20 0.15
C MET A 26 12.17 5.77 -0.40
N SER A 27 12.52 5.59 -1.68
CA SER A 27 12.69 4.25 -2.27
C SER A 27 13.75 3.43 -1.53
N ASP A 28 14.90 4.04 -1.25
CA ASP A 28 16.03 3.39 -0.59
C ASP A 28 15.67 3.00 0.85
N GLN A 29 14.94 3.87 1.55
CA GLN A 29 14.49 3.60 2.90
C GLN A 29 13.48 2.44 2.94
N LEU A 30 12.56 2.34 1.99
CA LEU A 30 11.62 1.23 1.90
C LEU A 30 12.33 -0.09 1.54
N ALA A 31 13.25 -0.03 0.57
CA ALA A 31 14.05 -1.19 0.17
C ALA A 31 14.92 -1.72 1.33
N ALA A 32 15.53 -0.83 2.12
CA ALA A 32 16.30 -1.20 3.31
C ALA A 32 15.47 -1.91 4.39
N GLN A 33 14.15 -1.69 4.41
CA GLN A 33 13.20 -2.36 5.30
C GLN A 33 12.60 -3.63 4.66
N GLY A 34 13.06 -4.03 3.47
CA GLY A 34 12.52 -5.16 2.73
C GLY A 34 11.07 -4.96 2.32
N ILE A 35 10.71 -3.74 1.93
CA ILE A 35 9.40 -3.36 1.39
C ILE A 35 9.56 -3.16 -0.11
N THR A 36 8.94 -4.02 -0.90
CA THR A 36 8.95 -3.93 -2.36
C THR A 36 7.89 -2.94 -2.82
N VAL A 37 8.29 -1.95 -3.61
CA VAL A 37 7.39 -1.02 -4.27
C VAL A 37 7.47 -1.25 -5.78
N THR A 38 6.32 -1.52 -6.39
CA THR A 38 6.18 -1.65 -7.84
C THR A 38 5.80 -0.28 -8.43
N GLU A 39 6.41 0.08 -9.54
CA GLU A 39 6.08 1.33 -10.23
C GLU A 39 4.73 1.21 -10.96
N GLY A 40 3.93 2.29 -10.90
CA GLY A 40 2.61 2.36 -11.51
C GLY A 40 1.52 1.64 -10.71
N PHE A 41 0.33 1.57 -11.30
CA PHE A 41 -0.90 1.10 -10.67
C PHE A 41 -1.58 0.02 -11.53
N ASP A 42 -0.88 -1.10 -11.69
CA ASP A 42 -1.38 -2.24 -12.47
C ASP A 42 -2.27 -3.16 -11.62
N PRO A 43 -3.47 -3.55 -12.09
CA PRO A 43 -4.34 -4.52 -11.40
C PRO A 43 -3.65 -5.81 -10.95
N GLN A 44 -2.65 -6.30 -11.70
CA GLN A 44 -1.90 -7.53 -11.37
C GLN A 44 -1.13 -7.41 -10.05
N GLN A 45 -0.89 -6.20 -9.55
CA GLN A 45 -0.29 -5.98 -8.23
C GLN A 45 -1.15 -6.59 -7.11
N LEU A 46 -2.45 -6.76 -7.32
CA LEU A 46 -3.37 -7.40 -6.39
C LEU A 46 -3.32 -8.94 -6.42
N ASP A 47 -2.62 -9.54 -7.39
CA ASP A 47 -2.45 -11.01 -7.48
C ASP A 47 -1.54 -11.56 -6.38
N THR A 48 -0.86 -10.67 -5.66
CA THR A 48 -0.16 -10.99 -4.41
C THR A 48 -1.10 -11.49 -3.31
N GLY A 49 -2.42 -11.29 -3.46
CA GLY A 49 -3.45 -11.73 -2.52
C GLY A 49 -3.42 -10.97 -1.18
N PRO A 50 -3.50 -9.62 -1.18
CA PRO A 50 -3.44 -8.84 0.06
C PRO A 50 -4.70 -9.03 0.92
N ASP A 51 -4.52 -9.21 2.22
CA ASP A 51 -5.62 -9.28 3.20
C ASP A 51 -6.31 -7.92 3.45
N LEU A 52 -5.57 -6.84 3.19
CA LEU A 52 -5.97 -5.44 3.36
C LEU A 52 -5.17 -4.55 2.41
N VAL A 53 -5.82 -3.59 1.77
CA VAL A 53 -5.15 -2.54 0.98
C VAL A 53 -5.34 -1.17 1.64
N VAL A 54 -4.23 -0.48 1.88
CA VAL A 54 -4.25 0.90 2.39
C VAL A 54 -4.21 1.87 1.22
N VAL A 55 -5.32 2.56 0.99
CA VAL A 55 -5.53 3.40 -0.20
C VAL A 55 -4.98 4.81 0.05
N GLY A 56 -4.06 5.24 -0.83
CA GLY A 56 -3.52 6.60 -0.85
C GLY A 56 -4.52 7.60 -1.43
N ASN A 57 -4.34 8.88 -1.09
CA ASN A 57 -5.24 9.97 -1.48
C ASN A 57 -5.35 10.22 -2.99
N VAL A 58 -4.36 9.79 -3.78
CA VAL A 58 -4.34 9.96 -5.24
C VAL A 58 -5.23 8.94 -5.99
N MET A 59 -5.75 7.95 -5.28
CA MET A 59 -6.56 6.87 -5.87
C MET A 59 -8.01 7.30 -6.05
N SER A 60 -8.59 6.99 -7.20
CA SER A 60 -9.99 7.28 -7.52
C SER A 60 -10.64 6.17 -8.34
N ARG A 61 -11.98 6.12 -8.34
CA ARG A 61 -12.72 5.23 -9.23
C ARG A 61 -12.44 5.55 -10.69
N GLY A 62 -12.47 4.52 -11.53
CA GLY A 62 -12.03 4.56 -12.92
C GLY A 62 -10.55 4.22 -13.11
N MET A 63 -9.73 4.21 -12.06
CA MET A 63 -8.39 3.61 -12.12
C MET A 63 -8.50 2.08 -12.17
N PRO A 64 -7.84 1.38 -13.11
CA PRO A 64 -7.98 -0.07 -13.24
C PRO A 64 -7.72 -0.84 -11.95
N ILE A 65 -6.66 -0.50 -11.19
CA ILE A 65 -6.36 -1.17 -9.92
C ILE A 65 -7.44 -0.98 -8.85
N VAL A 66 -8.11 0.19 -8.85
CA VAL A 66 -9.17 0.51 -7.88
C VAL A 66 -10.44 -0.25 -8.25
N GLU A 67 -10.79 -0.30 -9.54
CA GLU A 67 -11.93 -1.08 -9.99
C GLU A 67 -11.70 -2.59 -9.76
N GLU A 68 -10.48 -3.08 -9.94
CA GLU A 68 -10.15 -4.48 -9.63
C GLU A 68 -10.22 -4.78 -8.13
N LEU A 69 -9.69 -3.90 -7.29
CA LEU A 69 -9.81 -3.99 -5.83
C LEU A 69 -11.28 -4.14 -5.40
N LEU A 70 -12.14 -3.27 -5.92
CA LEU A 70 -13.58 -3.29 -5.64
C LEU A 70 -14.26 -4.54 -6.21
N THR A 71 -13.88 -4.97 -7.41
CA THR A 71 -14.42 -6.17 -8.07
C THR A 71 -14.11 -7.44 -7.29
N ARG A 72 -12.90 -7.53 -6.73
CA ARG A 72 -12.45 -8.66 -5.90
C ARG A 72 -12.96 -8.60 -4.46
N ASP A 73 -13.71 -7.56 -4.08
CA ASP A 73 -14.18 -7.32 -2.72
C ASP A 73 -13.04 -7.38 -1.67
N ILE A 74 -11.86 -6.90 -2.05
CA ILE A 74 -10.69 -6.86 -1.16
C ILE A 74 -10.93 -5.78 -0.11
N ARG A 75 -10.70 -6.11 1.17
CA ARG A 75 -10.81 -5.13 2.26
C ARG A 75 -9.85 -3.98 2.04
N TYR A 76 -10.31 -2.76 2.24
CA TYR A 76 -9.49 -1.57 2.13
C TYR A 76 -9.80 -0.53 3.19
N CYS A 77 -8.83 0.31 3.51
CA CYS A 77 -9.00 1.45 4.40
C CYS A 77 -8.10 2.62 3.99
N SER A 78 -8.29 3.77 4.63
CA SER A 78 -7.39 4.92 4.45
C SER A 78 -6.14 4.81 5.32
N GLY A 79 -5.06 5.47 4.92
CA GLY A 79 -3.86 5.58 5.75
C GLY A 79 -4.14 6.06 7.18
N PRO A 80 -4.83 7.20 7.38
CA PRO A 80 -5.15 7.69 8.73
C PRO A 80 -5.96 6.70 9.57
N GLN A 81 -6.92 6.00 8.96
CA GLN A 81 -7.70 4.98 9.65
C GLN A 81 -6.80 3.83 10.12
N TRP A 82 -5.97 3.29 9.23
CA TRP A 82 -5.04 2.22 9.58
C TRP A 82 -4.10 2.64 10.72
N LEU A 83 -3.53 3.85 10.64
CA LEU A 83 -2.64 4.37 11.67
C LEU A 83 -3.34 4.47 13.04
N ALA A 84 -4.59 4.96 13.07
CA ALA A 84 -5.37 5.07 14.29
C ALA A 84 -5.71 3.71 14.90
N GLU A 85 -6.01 2.70 14.06
CA GLU A 85 -6.45 1.37 14.51
C GLU A 85 -5.29 0.45 14.93
N GLU A 86 -4.14 0.55 14.27
CA GLU A 86 -3.02 -0.39 14.43
C GLU A 86 -1.82 0.17 15.20
N VAL A 87 -1.61 1.50 15.20
CA VAL A 87 -0.39 2.10 15.78
C VAL A 87 -0.68 2.99 16.99
N LEU A 88 -1.77 3.77 16.97
CA LEU A 88 -2.04 4.80 17.97
C LEU A 88 -2.98 4.34 19.10
N ARG A 89 -3.30 3.05 19.19
CA ARG A 89 -4.12 2.49 20.28
C ARG A 89 -3.38 2.39 21.61
#